data_AF-A0A436FZJ9-F1
#
_entry.id   AF-A0A436FZJ9-F1
#
_cell.length_a   1.000
_cell.length_b   1.000
_cell.length_c   1.000
_cell.angle_alpha   90.00
_cell.angle_beta   90.00
_cell.angle_gamma   90.00
#
_symmetry.space_group_name_H-M   'P 1'
#
loop_
_entity.id
_entity.type
_entity.pdbx_description
1 polymer ?
#
loop_
_entity_poly.entity_id
_entity_poly.type
_entity_poly.pdbx_seq_one_letter_code
_entity_poly.pdbx_strand_id
1 'polypeptide(L)' 'MTMRHIMAKSLAPTDGVRDYLAAQEKKSLLRFLTCGSVDDGKSTLIGRLLSDT' A
#
# COMPACT_ATOMS: atom_id res chain seq x y z
N MET A 1 15.54 -6.41 33.97
CA MET A 1 14.42 -6.36 33.01
C MET A 1 14.96 -5.79 31.71
N THR A 2 15.55 -6.64 30.86
CA THR A 2 16.34 -6.19 29.70
C THR A 2 15.43 -6.11 28.48
N MET A 3 15.05 -4.88 28.13
CA MET A 3 14.31 -4.56 26.92
C MET A 3 15.19 -4.87 25.70
N ARG A 4 14.84 -5.91 24.94
CA ARG A 4 15.52 -6.26 23.69
C ARG A 4 15.20 -5.17 22.66
N HIS A 5 16.19 -4.34 22.35
CA HIS A 5 16.13 -3.50 21.16
C HIS A 5 16.07 -4.41 19.93
N ILE A 6 14.93 -4.42 19.25
CA ILE A 6 14.79 -5.00 17.92
C ILE A 6 15.57 -4.07 16.99
N MET A 7 16.79 -4.47 16.64
CA MET A 7 17.58 -3.80 15.61
C MET A 7 16.72 -3.71 14.35
N ALA A 8 16.42 -2.49 13.92
CA ALA A 8 15.80 -2.24 12.63
C ALA A 8 16.76 -2.79 11.57
N LYS A 9 16.42 -3.96 11.02
CA LYS A 9 17.13 -4.57 9.90
C LYS A 9 17.27 -3.50 8.82
N SER A 10 18.51 -3.12 8.51
CA SER A 10 18.80 -2.21 7.39
C SER A 10 18.18 -2.82 6.13
N LEU A 11 17.10 -2.20 5.65
CA LEU A 11 16.45 -2.54 4.41
C LEU A 11 17.33 -1.98 3.31
N ALA A 12 18.09 -2.84 2.63
CA ALA A 12 18.81 -2.45 1.43
C ALA A 12 17.83 -1.75 0.46
N PRO A 13 18.09 -0.51 -0.01
CA PRO A 13 17.01 0.45 -0.20
C PRO A 13 16.26 0.34 -1.54
N THR A 14 16.46 -0.71 -2.35
CA THR A 14 15.98 -0.67 -3.74
C THR A 14 15.51 -2.01 -4.31
N ASP A 15 16.14 -3.13 -3.95
CA ASP A 15 15.76 -4.43 -4.53
C ASP A 15 14.45 -4.97 -3.92
N GLY A 16 14.27 -4.84 -2.60
CA GLY A 16 13.08 -5.36 -1.93
C GLY A 16 11.77 -4.70 -2.38
N VAL A 17 11.79 -3.42 -2.76
CA VAL A 17 10.61 -2.72 -3.27
C VAL A 17 10.27 -3.17 -4.69
N ARG A 18 11.28 -3.36 -5.53
CA ARG A 18 11.11 -3.84 -6.93
C ARG A 18 10.56 -5.26 -6.96
N ASP A 19 11.13 -6.15 -6.15
CA ASP A 19 10.68 -7.54 -6.03
C ASP A 19 9.25 -7.63 -5.50
N TYR A 20 8.91 -6.79 -4.51
CA TYR A 20 7.54 -6.69 -4.01
C TYR A 20 6.57 -6.24 -5.10
N LEU A 21 6.92 -5.20 -5.87
CA LEU A 21 6.06 -4.68 -6.93
C LEU A 21 5.84 -5.70 -8.05
N ALA A 22 6.90 -6.37 -8.50
CA ALA A 22 6.82 -7.44 -9.51
C ALA A 22 5.91 -8.60 -9.05
N ALA A 23 5.92 -8.93 -7.74
CA ALA A 23 5.05 -9.94 -7.18
C ALA A 23 3.56 -9.50 -7.03
N GLN A 24 3.27 -8.19 -6.99
CA GLN A 24 1.90 -7.67 -6.91
C GLN A 24 1.25 -7.47 -8.29
N GLU A 25 2.03 -7.23 -9.34
CA GLU A 25 1.55 -6.77 -10.66
C GLU A 25 0.52 -7.72 -11.31
N LYS A 26 0.65 -9.03 -11.10
CA LYS A 26 -0.20 -10.06 -11.74
C LYS A 26 -1.35 -10.57 -10.86
N LYS A 27 -1.68 -9.89 -9.76
CA LYS A 27 -2.75 -10.33 -8.87
C LYS A 27 -4.12 -10.00 -9.46
N SER A 28 -5.03 -10.98 -9.44
CA SER A 28 -6.42 -10.79 -9.83
C SER A 28 -7.22 -9.91 -8.85
N LEU A 29 -6.73 -9.77 -7.61
CA LEU A 29 -7.36 -8.98 -6.57
C LEU A 29 -6.41 -7.86 -6.11
N LEU A 30 -6.82 -6.61 -6.34
CA LEU A 30 -6.12 -5.43 -5.86
C LEU A 30 -6.73 -4.94 -4.54
N ARG A 31 -5.89 -4.79 -3.52
CA ARG A 31 -6.26 -4.12 -2.25
C ARG A 31 -5.67 -2.72 -2.28
N PHE A 32 -6.50 -1.71 -2.49
CA PHE A 32 -6.07 -0.32 -2.42
C PHE A 32 -6.74 0.40 -1.25
N LEU A 33 -6.05 1.44 -0.76
CA LEU A 33 -6.55 2.35 0.25
C LEU A 33 -6.59 3.74 -0.37
N THR A 34 -7.66 4.49 -0.13
CA THR A 34 -7.69 5.92 -0.45
C THR A 34 -7.29 6.72 0.78
N CYS A 35 -6.40 7.69 0.62
CA CYS A 35 -5.98 8.61 1.67
C CYS A 35 -5.92 10.03 1.10
N GLY A 36 -6.18 11.03 1.94
CA GLY A 36 -6.35 12.42 1.54
C GLY A 36 -7.14 13.22 2.57
N SER A 37 -7.10 14.55 2.47
CA SER A 37 -7.82 15.51 3.30
C SER A 37 -9.35 15.39 3.16
N VAL A 38 -10.07 16.04 4.07
CA VAL A 38 -11.50 16.34 3.91
C VAL A 38 -11.68 17.06 2.57
N ASP A 39 -12.74 16.73 1.84
CA ASP A 39 -13.10 17.26 0.51
C ASP A 39 -12.24 16.85 -0.70
N ASP A 40 -11.20 16.04 -0.54
CA ASP A 40 -10.41 15.47 -1.66
C ASP A 40 -11.20 14.46 -2.53
N GLY A 41 -12.49 14.24 -2.26
CA GLY A 41 -13.33 13.38 -3.09
C GLY A 41 -13.05 11.88 -2.99
N LYS A 42 -12.37 11.41 -1.92
CA LYS A 42 -12.06 9.97 -1.70
C LYS A 42 -13.29 9.05 -1.87
N SER A 43 -14.40 9.42 -1.25
CA SER A 43 -15.66 8.65 -1.34
C SER A 43 -16.30 8.75 -2.72
N THR A 44 -16.17 9.88 -3.40
CA THR A 44 -16.65 10.08 -4.77
C THR A 44 -15.89 9.19 -5.76
N LEU A 45 -14.57 9.08 -5.60
CA LEU A 45 -13.74 8.19 -6.42
C LEU A 45 -14.13 6.73 -6.21
N ILE A 46 -14.31 6.29 -4.97
CA ILE A 46 -14.80 4.93 -4.66
C ILE A 46 -16.17 4.69 -5.31
N GLY A 47 -17.09 5.66 -5.21
CA GLY A 47 -18.41 5.55 -5.83
C GLY A 47 -18.37 5.40 -7.36
N ARG A 48 -17.46 6.12 -8.04
CA ARG A 48 -17.27 5.97 -9.49
C ARG A 48 -16.74 4.59 -9.87
N LEU A 49 -15.72 4.09 -9.16
CA LEU A 49 -15.15 2.77 -9.40
C LEU A 49 -16.15 1.63 -9.18
N LEU A 50 -17.11 1.80 -8.26
CA LEU A 50 -18.18 0.82 -8.02
C LEU A 50 -19.36 0.97 -8.99
N SER A 51 -19.57 2.17 -9.53
CA SER A 51 -20.66 2.46 -10.46
C SER A 51 -20.32 2.13 -11.91
N ASP A 52 -19.05 2.25 -12.31
CA ASP A 52 -18.58 1.87 -13.63
C ASP A 52 -18.67 0.34 -13.76
N THR A 53 -19.80 -0.11 -14.29
CA THR A 53 -20.13 -1.50 -14.63
C THR A 53 -20.65 -1.56 -16.05
#